data_AF-A0A178UV79-F1
#
_entry.id   AF-A0A178UV79-F1
#
_cell.length_a   1.000
_cell.length_b   1.000
_cell.length_c   1.000
_cell.angle_alpha   90.00
_cell.angle_beta   90.00
_cell.angle_gamma   90.00
#
_symmetry.space_group_name_H-M   'P 1'
#
loop_
_entity.id
_entity.type
_entity.pdbx_description
1 polymer ?
#
loop_
_entity_poly.entity_id
_entity_poly.type
_entity_poly.pdbx_seq_one_letter_code
_entity_poly.pdbx_strand_id
1 'polypeptide(L)'
;MSLSQTNFLSSSLLSSSHDLRIPYSRAVLSYPRIQTHRILCATKRTGKRRYPSERRKLRTEQKEAVAKVKNKLEGVWRLSKLGVPVGDDPGKDFLGISEGLLQAIAKVIEFPVASMLPEDAFSVIRKSFDARKILKEAKFVYTVDLDVKTLLELEPRAHDFIFRLEPKIGLIEHVPTEKSVSGDLISVVNDCKRINSETASGEYEPQIINGSGDPHHHGGGRSKPKIAVVGGGPSGLFAALVLAEFGADVTLIERGQAVEERGRDIGALVVRKILDMESNFCFGEGGAGTWSDGKLVTRIGKNSATVLAVLKTLVRFGAPENILINGKPHLGTDKLVPLLRNFRHYLQSAGVSLE
;
A
#
# COMPACT_ATOMS: atom_id res chain seq x y z
N MET A 1 2.68 15.91 73.71
CA MET A 1 1.95 16.73 74.70
C MET A 1 2.03 18.19 74.27
N SER A 2 0.87 18.86 74.19
CA SER A 2 0.60 20.32 74.22
C SER A 2 1.29 21.22 73.18
N LEU A 3 0.61 21.75 72.14
CA LEU A 3 -0.45 22.78 72.05
C LEU A 3 -0.03 24.23 72.39
N SER A 4 -0.11 25.09 71.37
CA SER A 4 -0.80 26.41 71.32
C SER A 4 -0.93 26.77 69.83
N GLN A 5 -2.08 26.79 69.14
CA GLN A 5 -3.33 27.54 69.26
C GLN A 5 -3.19 29.07 69.24
N THR A 6 -3.52 29.65 68.08
CA THR A 6 -4.11 30.99 67.96
C THR A 6 -5.43 30.87 67.20
N ASN A 7 -6.51 31.24 67.87
CA ASN A 7 -7.87 31.41 67.35
C ASN A 7 -7.95 32.61 66.40
N PHE A 8 -8.96 32.67 65.52
CA PHE A 8 -10.08 33.62 65.66
C PHE A 8 -11.12 33.47 64.52
N LEU A 9 -12.32 33.08 64.97
CA LEU A 9 -13.70 33.45 64.58
C LEU A 9 -14.23 33.34 63.14
N SER A 10 -15.36 32.64 63.05
CA SER A 10 -16.36 32.70 62.00
C SER A 10 -17.22 33.96 62.08
N SER A 11 -17.68 34.44 60.93
CA SER A 11 -19.04 34.98 60.78
C SER A 11 -19.45 34.95 59.30
N SER A 12 -20.75 34.84 59.11
CA SER A 12 -21.45 34.35 57.92
C SER A 12 -22.13 35.48 57.14
N LEU A 13 -22.29 35.25 55.83
CA LEU A 13 -23.34 35.76 54.92
C LEU A 13 -23.34 37.26 54.57
N LEU A 14 -23.16 37.61 53.29
CA LEU A 14 -24.26 37.89 52.36
C LEU A 14 -23.76 38.30 50.96
N SER A 15 -24.46 37.72 49.98
CA SER A 15 -24.47 37.95 48.54
C SER A 15 -24.41 39.42 48.09
N SER A 16 -23.53 39.73 47.12
CA SER A 16 -23.93 40.48 45.91
C SER A 16 -22.91 40.28 44.78
N SER A 17 -23.30 39.46 43.81
CA SER A 17 -22.55 39.26 42.56
C SER A 17 -22.87 40.43 41.63
N HIS A 18 -21.90 41.32 41.39
CA HIS A 18 -22.01 42.31 40.32
C HIS A 18 -21.72 41.64 38.96
N ASP A 19 -22.80 41.41 38.21
CA ASP A 19 -22.82 41.00 36.80
C ASP A 19 -22.18 42.07 35.91
N LEU A 20 -20.93 41.87 35.49
CA LEU A 20 -20.37 42.53 34.30
C LEU A 20 -20.68 41.65 33.08
N ARG A 21 -21.84 41.89 32.47
CA ARG A 21 -22.23 41.24 31.20
C ARG A 21 -21.48 41.87 30.04
N ILE A 22 -20.42 41.22 29.59
CA ILE A 22 -19.91 41.38 28.23
C ILE A 22 -20.87 40.63 27.30
N PRO A 23 -21.47 41.29 26.29
CA PRO A 23 -22.41 40.62 25.40
C PRO A 23 -21.64 39.67 24.47
N TYR A 24 -21.64 38.38 24.80
CA TYR A 24 -21.33 37.34 23.83
C TYR A 24 -22.45 37.33 22.78
N SER A 25 -22.21 37.99 21.65
CA SER A 25 -22.94 37.71 20.42
C SER A 25 -22.69 36.24 20.07
N ARG A 26 -23.65 35.36 20.35
CA ARG A 26 -23.74 34.04 19.74
C ARG A 26 -24.15 34.25 18.28
N ALA A 27 -23.22 34.71 17.46
CA ALA A 27 -23.31 34.48 16.03
C ALA A 27 -23.17 32.97 15.82
N VAL A 28 -24.31 32.28 15.74
CA VAL A 28 -24.37 30.89 15.27
C VAL A 28 -23.99 30.96 13.80
N LEU A 29 -22.71 30.72 13.49
CA LEU A 29 -22.28 30.43 12.14
C LEU A 29 -23.01 29.17 11.69
N SER A 30 -24.05 29.33 10.86
CA SER A 30 -24.69 28.21 10.20
C SER A 30 -23.73 27.70 9.13
N TYR A 31 -22.89 26.74 9.51
CA TYR A 31 -22.18 25.96 8.50
C TYR A 31 -23.25 25.23 7.67
N PRO A 32 -23.26 25.37 6.33
CA PRO A 32 -24.09 24.51 5.51
C PRO A 32 -23.74 23.07 5.90
N ARG A 33 -24.77 22.31 6.27
CA ARG A 33 -24.69 20.93 6.73
C ARG A 33 -23.72 20.20 5.80
N ILE A 34 -22.51 19.90 6.30
CA ILE A 34 -21.51 19.17 5.53
C ILE A 34 -22.21 17.91 5.08
N GLN A 35 -22.47 17.79 3.77
CA GLN A 35 -22.84 16.52 3.19
C GLN A 35 -21.61 15.65 3.39
N THR A 36 -21.56 14.96 4.52
CA THR A 36 -20.63 13.87 4.73
C THR A 36 -21.07 12.82 3.73
N HIS A 37 -20.50 12.86 2.52
CA HIS A 37 -20.54 11.72 1.65
C HIS A 37 -19.90 10.60 2.43
N ARG A 38 -20.75 9.66 2.86
CA ARG A 38 -20.29 8.45 3.53
C ARG A 38 -19.49 7.72 2.47
N ILE A 39 -18.16 7.90 2.48
CA ILE A 39 -17.25 7.06 1.71
C ILE A 39 -17.41 5.68 2.33
N LEU A 40 -18.32 4.89 1.77
CA LEU A 40 -18.42 3.48 2.04
C LEU A 40 -17.10 2.92 1.57
N CYS A 41 -16.21 2.63 2.53
CA CYS A 41 -14.99 1.90 2.27
C CYS A 41 -15.41 0.62 1.51
N ALA A 42 -15.16 0.58 0.20
CA ALA A 42 -15.66 -0.47 -0.70
C ALA A 42 -15.01 -1.85 -0.43
N THR A 43 -14.22 -1.95 0.63
CA THR A 43 -13.68 -3.19 1.12
C THR A 43 -14.01 -3.32 2.60
N LYS A 44 -14.95 -4.22 2.94
CA LYS A 44 -15.04 -4.77 4.29
C LYS A 44 -13.61 -5.13 4.71
N ARG A 45 -13.08 -4.49 5.76
CA ARG A 45 -11.81 -4.91 6.37
C ARG A 45 -11.94 -6.40 6.68
N THR A 46 -11.33 -7.26 5.87
CA THR A 46 -11.22 -8.70 6.14
C THR A 46 -10.13 -8.91 7.19
N GLY A 47 -10.31 -8.27 8.34
CA GLY A 47 -9.42 -8.35 9.48
C GLY A 47 -9.71 -9.61 10.26
N LYS A 48 -8.92 -10.65 10.01
CA LYS A 48 -8.58 -11.71 10.98
C LYS A 48 -9.65 -12.68 11.49
N ARG A 49 -10.82 -12.81 10.85
CA ARG A 49 -11.62 -14.05 10.95
C ARG A 49 -12.37 -14.30 9.64
N ARG A 50 -11.76 -15.03 8.69
CA ARG A 50 -12.58 -15.73 7.69
C ARG A 50 -13.23 -16.88 8.43
N TYR A 51 -14.54 -16.84 8.63
CA TYR A 51 -15.27 -17.97 9.19
C TYR A 51 -14.93 -19.25 8.37
N PRO A 52 -14.94 -20.46 8.96
CA PRO A 52 -14.69 -21.69 8.22
C PRO A 52 -15.52 -21.82 6.93
N SER A 53 -16.74 -21.27 6.93
CA SER A 53 -17.64 -21.14 5.78
C SER A 53 -17.12 -20.19 4.69
N GLU A 54 -16.61 -19.00 5.04
CA GLU A 54 -15.98 -18.08 4.07
C GLU A 54 -14.69 -18.66 3.50
N ARG A 55 -13.89 -19.35 4.31
CA ARG A 55 -12.68 -20.04 3.85
C ARG A 55 -13.02 -21.19 2.88
N ARG A 56 -14.13 -21.90 3.12
CA ARG A 56 -14.68 -22.89 2.19
C ARG A 56 -15.19 -22.21 0.91
N LYS A 57 -15.98 -21.16 1.01
CA LYS A 57 -16.51 -20.40 -0.14
C LYS A 57 -15.39 -19.89 -1.04
N LEU A 58 -14.36 -19.27 -0.48
CA LEU A 58 -13.20 -18.80 -1.23
C LEU A 58 -12.37 -19.94 -1.83
N ARG A 59 -12.28 -21.09 -1.16
CA ARG A 59 -11.66 -22.28 -1.75
C ARG A 59 -12.50 -22.81 -2.91
N THR A 60 -13.82 -22.75 -2.82
CA THR A 60 -14.74 -23.13 -3.89
C THR A 60 -14.62 -22.16 -5.07
N GLU A 61 -14.65 -20.85 -4.82
CA GLU A 61 -14.45 -19.80 -5.84
C GLU A 61 -13.07 -19.92 -6.50
N GLN A 62 -12.01 -20.24 -5.74
CA GLN A 62 -10.68 -20.52 -6.29
C GLN A 62 -10.65 -21.82 -7.10
N LYS A 63 -11.34 -22.88 -6.65
CA LYS A 63 -11.49 -24.13 -7.42
C LYS A 63 -12.24 -23.91 -8.73
N GLU A 64 -13.31 -23.12 -8.71
CA GLU A 64 -14.10 -22.76 -9.89
C GLU A 64 -13.31 -21.86 -10.86
N ALA A 65 -12.48 -20.95 -10.35
CA ALA A 65 -11.57 -20.14 -11.17
C ALA A 65 -10.47 -21.00 -11.82
N VAL A 66 -9.94 -21.98 -11.09
CA VAL A 66 -8.98 -22.98 -11.60
C VAL A 66 -9.59 -23.85 -12.70
N ALA A 67 -10.87 -24.18 -12.61
CA ALA A 67 -11.57 -24.98 -13.62
C ALA A 67 -11.88 -24.22 -14.93
N LYS A 68 -11.61 -22.90 -15.00
CA LYS A 68 -11.96 -22.01 -16.13
C LYS A 68 -10.75 -21.54 -16.96
N VAL A 69 -9.61 -22.25 -16.95
CA VAL A 69 -8.50 -21.90 -17.84
C VAL A 69 -8.86 -22.29 -19.28
N LYS A 70 -9.32 -21.33 -20.08
CA LYS A 70 -9.71 -21.56 -21.48
C LYS A 70 -8.51 -21.65 -22.41
N ASN A 71 -7.53 -20.75 -22.27
CA ASN A 71 -6.31 -20.71 -23.08
C ASN A 71 -5.07 -20.91 -22.20
N LYS A 72 -4.58 -22.15 -22.10
CA LYS A 72 -3.36 -22.49 -21.34
C LYS A 72 -2.08 -21.96 -21.98
N LEU A 73 -2.12 -21.71 -23.29
CA LEU A 73 -0.98 -21.28 -24.12
C LEU A 73 -0.84 -19.74 -24.18
N GLU A 74 -1.67 -19.01 -23.45
CA GLU A 74 -1.62 -17.55 -23.39
C GLU A 74 -1.53 -17.09 -21.93
N GLY A 75 -0.86 -15.97 -21.69
CA GLY A 75 -0.73 -15.37 -20.37
C GLY A 75 0.43 -15.95 -19.54
N VAL A 76 0.28 -15.88 -18.22
CA VAL A 76 1.37 -16.15 -17.27
C VAL A 76 0.99 -17.30 -16.35
N TRP A 77 1.92 -18.26 -16.17
CA TRP A 77 1.81 -19.28 -15.15
C TRP A 77 2.63 -18.92 -13.91
N ARG A 78 1.97 -18.76 -12.77
CA ARG A 78 2.62 -18.52 -11.49
C ARG A 78 2.93 -19.83 -10.78
N LEU A 79 4.21 -20.13 -10.64
CA LEU A 79 4.75 -21.28 -9.94
C LEU A 79 5.17 -20.87 -8.53
N SER A 80 4.60 -21.48 -7.50
CA SER A 80 4.82 -21.13 -6.09
C SER A 80 5.44 -22.28 -5.31
N LYS A 81 6.09 -21.95 -4.19
CA LYS A 81 6.71 -22.92 -3.27
C LYS A 81 7.84 -23.74 -3.91
N LEU A 82 8.50 -23.18 -4.92
CA LEU A 82 9.70 -23.74 -5.53
C LEU A 82 10.83 -23.70 -4.51
N GLY A 83 11.26 -24.87 -4.03
CA GLY A 83 12.28 -24.99 -3.00
C GLY A 83 13.64 -25.24 -3.61
N VAL A 84 14.61 -24.38 -3.33
CA VAL A 84 16.01 -24.52 -3.78
C VAL A 84 16.89 -24.68 -2.52
N PRO A 85 17.62 -25.79 -2.38
CA PRO A 85 18.59 -25.96 -1.29
C PRO A 85 19.56 -24.79 -1.17
N VAL A 86 20.04 -24.52 0.04
CA VAL A 86 21.01 -23.42 0.23
C VAL A 86 22.31 -23.64 -0.54
N GLY A 87 22.74 -24.89 -0.73
CA GLY A 87 23.94 -25.21 -1.52
C GLY A 87 23.80 -24.89 -3.01
N ASP A 88 22.58 -24.91 -3.54
CA ASP A 88 22.28 -24.71 -4.96
C ASP A 88 21.75 -23.29 -5.25
N ASP A 89 21.69 -22.43 -4.24
CA ASP A 89 21.21 -21.05 -4.35
C ASP A 89 22.36 -20.04 -4.24
N PRO A 90 22.45 -19.05 -5.15
CA PRO A 90 23.49 -18.01 -5.10
C PRO A 90 23.37 -17.05 -3.91
N GLY A 91 22.33 -17.20 -3.07
CA GLY A 91 22.20 -16.49 -1.80
C GLY A 91 21.20 -15.35 -1.85
N LYS A 92 20.97 -14.73 -0.68
CA LYS A 92 19.85 -13.79 -0.44
C LYS A 92 19.79 -12.63 -1.44
N ASP A 93 20.94 -12.08 -1.81
CA ASP A 93 21.02 -10.84 -2.59
C ASP A 93 20.88 -11.06 -4.10
N PHE A 94 20.98 -12.31 -4.56
CA PHE A 94 20.67 -12.66 -5.93
C PHE A 94 19.16 -12.83 -6.12
N LEU A 95 18.60 -12.09 -7.09
CA LEU A 95 17.16 -12.01 -7.36
C LEU A 95 16.76 -12.55 -8.74
N GLY A 96 17.75 -12.98 -9.54
CA GLY A 96 17.53 -13.55 -10.86
C GLY A 96 17.13 -15.03 -10.82
N ILE A 97 17.20 -15.66 -11.98
CA ILE A 97 17.00 -17.10 -12.14
C ILE A 97 18.34 -17.80 -11.95
N SER A 98 18.42 -18.74 -11.02
CA SER A 98 19.62 -19.57 -10.82
C SER A 98 19.42 -20.96 -11.40
N GLU A 99 20.50 -21.69 -11.66
CA GLU A 99 20.44 -23.08 -12.11
C GLU A 99 19.60 -23.96 -11.17
N GLY A 100 19.80 -23.84 -9.85
CA GLY A 100 18.97 -24.56 -8.86
C GLY A 100 17.49 -24.18 -8.93
N LEU A 101 17.17 -22.94 -9.29
CA LEU A 101 15.79 -22.51 -9.51
C LEU A 101 15.23 -23.04 -10.83
N LEU A 102 16.00 -23.05 -11.93
CA LEU A 102 15.61 -23.67 -13.20
C LEU A 102 15.30 -25.16 -13.01
N GLN A 103 16.12 -25.88 -12.24
CA GLN A 103 15.86 -27.27 -11.90
C GLN A 103 14.56 -27.46 -11.14
N ALA A 104 14.27 -26.58 -10.17
CA ALA A 104 13.00 -26.59 -9.45
C ALA A 104 11.81 -26.28 -10.36
N ILE A 105 11.96 -25.35 -11.31
CA ILE A 105 10.94 -25.01 -12.31
C ILE A 105 10.70 -26.20 -13.25
N ALA A 106 11.75 -26.73 -13.87
CA ALA A 106 11.70 -27.86 -14.81
C ALA A 106 10.97 -29.05 -14.19
N LYS A 107 11.23 -29.33 -12.91
CA LYS A 107 10.53 -30.38 -12.15
C LYS A 107 9.03 -30.12 -12.00
N VAL A 108 8.60 -28.87 -11.85
CA VAL A 108 7.18 -28.51 -11.68
C VAL A 108 6.42 -28.53 -13.01
N ILE A 109 7.07 -28.12 -14.10
CA ILE A 109 6.48 -28.17 -15.46
C ILE A 109 6.75 -29.50 -16.16
N GLU A 110 7.42 -30.44 -15.50
CA GLU A 110 7.80 -31.77 -16.01
C GLU A 110 8.70 -31.72 -17.27
N PHE A 111 9.47 -30.65 -17.42
CA PHE A 111 10.40 -30.47 -18.54
C PHE A 111 11.72 -31.24 -18.28
N PRO A 112 12.26 -31.98 -19.27
CA PRO A 112 13.30 -32.98 -19.03
C PRO A 112 14.69 -32.40 -18.72
N VAL A 113 15.04 -31.24 -19.28
CA VAL A 113 16.39 -30.66 -19.19
C VAL A 113 16.30 -29.21 -18.75
N ALA A 114 16.60 -28.93 -17.49
CA ALA A 114 16.48 -27.58 -16.92
C ALA A 114 17.31 -26.53 -17.65
N SER A 115 18.51 -26.88 -18.10
CA SER A 115 19.43 -25.98 -18.81
C SER A 115 18.97 -25.56 -20.21
N MET A 116 17.95 -26.21 -20.77
CA MET A 116 17.33 -25.80 -22.04
C MET A 116 16.21 -24.78 -21.84
N LEU A 117 15.81 -24.51 -20.59
CA LEU A 117 14.80 -23.50 -20.31
C LEU A 117 15.42 -22.10 -20.38
N PRO A 118 14.84 -21.17 -21.17
CA PRO A 118 15.34 -19.81 -21.28
C PRO A 118 15.02 -19.01 -20.01
N GLU A 119 16.04 -18.46 -19.35
CA GLU A 119 15.87 -17.65 -18.13
C GLU A 119 14.94 -16.45 -18.35
N ASP A 120 14.97 -15.84 -19.54
CA ASP A 120 14.18 -14.67 -19.92
C ASP A 120 12.67 -14.90 -19.91
N ALA A 121 12.23 -16.17 -19.98
CA ALA A 121 10.82 -16.51 -19.87
C ALA A 121 10.30 -16.49 -18.42
N PHE A 122 11.18 -16.31 -17.43
CA PHE A 122 10.85 -16.42 -16.02
C PHE A 122 11.17 -15.12 -15.26
N SER A 123 10.26 -14.72 -14.38
CA SER A 123 10.47 -13.58 -13.48
C SER A 123 10.22 -13.95 -12.02
N VAL A 124 11.16 -13.63 -11.15
CA VAL A 124 11.02 -13.91 -9.71
C VAL A 124 10.07 -12.89 -9.08
N ILE A 125 8.92 -13.36 -8.59
CA ILE A 125 7.92 -12.54 -7.90
C ILE A 125 8.18 -12.51 -6.40
N ARG A 126 8.71 -13.61 -5.85
CA ARG A 126 8.97 -13.71 -4.41
C ARG A 126 10.14 -14.64 -4.15
N LYS A 127 11.09 -14.19 -3.32
CA LYS A 127 12.14 -15.02 -2.72
C LYS A 127 12.01 -15.01 -1.21
N SER A 128 11.97 -16.17 -0.57
CA SER A 128 11.88 -16.29 0.88
C SER A 128 12.77 -17.41 1.40
N PHE A 129 12.97 -17.48 2.71
CA PHE A 129 13.83 -18.48 3.33
C PHE A 129 13.03 -19.31 4.33
N ASP A 130 13.08 -20.64 4.22
CA ASP A 130 12.43 -21.55 5.16
C ASP A 130 13.46 -22.18 6.11
N ALA A 131 13.56 -21.61 7.31
CA ALA A 131 14.44 -22.06 8.38
C ALA A 131 13.74 -22.98 9.40
N ARG A 132 12.49 -23.43 9.16
CA ARG A 132 11.71 -24.14 10.20
C ARG A 132 12.14 -25.58 10.40
N LYS A 133 12.81 -26.18 9.42
CA LYS A 133 13.22 -27.57 9.46
C LYS A 133 14.74 -27.65 9.45
N ILE A 134 15.43 -27.09 10.45
CA ILE A 134 16.91 -27.08 10.51
C ILE A 134 17.51 -28.51 10.55
N LEU A 135 16.75 -29.50 11.03
CA LEU A 135 17.10 -30.93 10.91
C LEU A 135 16.90 -31.52 9.50
N LYS A 136 16.23 -30.79 8.61
CA LYS A 136 16.22 -31.01 7.15
C LYS A 136 17.07 -29.92 6.49
N GLU A 137 17.38 -30.12 5.22
CA GLU A 137 18.10 -29.14 4.42
C GLU A 137 17.36 -27.78 4.40
N ALA A 138 18.06 -26.72 4.80
CA ALA A 138 17.57 -25.35 4.69
C ALA A 138 17.38 -24.99 3.21
N LYS A 139 16.37 -24.18 2.90
CA LYS A 139 16.07 -23.85 1.50
C LYS A 139 15.52 -22.45 1.32
N PHE A 140 15.86 -21.87 0.17
CA PHE A 140 15.13 -20.75 -0.39
C PHE A 140 13.82 -21.27 -0.99
N VAL A 141 12.79 -20.43 -0.90
CA VAL A 141 11.46 -20.72 -1.41
C VAL A 141 11.02 -19.58 -2.30
N TYR A 142 10.79 -19.91 -3.56
CA TYR A 142 10.48 -18.98 -4.63
C TYR A 142 9.01 -19.03 -5.07
N THR A 143 8.55 -17.89 -5.58
CA THR A 143 7.42 -17.78 -6.49
C THR A 143 7.93 -17.11 -7.76
N VAL A 144 7.67 -17.74 -8.91
CA VAL A 144 8.13 -17.33 -10.22
C VAL A 144 6.93 -17.24 -11.15
N ASP A 145 6.91 -16.21 -12.00
CA ASP A 145 5.99 -16.08 -13.11
C ASP A 145 6.68 -16.55 -14.39
N LEU A 146 6.01 -17.44 -15.11
CA LEU A 146 6.41 -17.96 -16.41
C LEU A 146 5.57 -17.29 -17.49
N ASP A 147 6.21 -16.54 -18.40
CA ASP A 147 5.58 -15.99 -19.59
C ASP A 147 5.54 -17.06 -20.69
N VAL A 148 4.34 -17.52 -21.04
CA VAL A 148 4.17 -18.58 -22.02
C VAL A 148 4.61 -18.14 -23.41
N LYS A 149 4.35 -16.88 -23.79
CA LYS A 149 4.68 -16.39 -25.12
C LYS A 149 6.20 -16.39 -25.29
N THR A 150 6.92 -15.77 -24.37
CA THR A 150 8.39 -15.71 -24.37
C THR A 150 9.00 -17.10 -24.33
N LEU A 151 8.45 -18.01 -23.52
CA LEU A 151 8.93 -19.40 -23.46
C LEU A 151 8.80 -20.12 -24.80
N LEU A 152 7.64 -20.05 -25.46
CA LEU A 152 7.40 -20.78 -26.70
C LEU A 152 8.11 -20.16 -27.90
N GLU A 153 8.41 -18.86 -27.87
CA GLU A 153 9.24 -18.19 -28.86
C GLU A 153 10.71 -18.64 -28.78
N LEU A 154 11.24 -18.81 -27.57
CA LEU A 154 12.64 -19.18 -27.34
C LEU A 154 12.88 -20.69 -27.33
N GLU A 155 11.95 -21.48 -26.77
CA GLU A 155 12.02 -22.94 -26.68
C GLU A 155 10.68 -23.58 -27.09
N PRO A 156 10.44 -23.76 -28.41
CA PRO A 156 9.19 -24.32 -28.91
C PRO A 156 8.87 -25.73 -28.40
N ARG A 157 9.87 -26.52 -27.98
CA ARG A 157 9.64 -27.88 -27.47
C ARG A 157 8.93 -27.88 -26.11
N ALA A 158 8.91 -26.74 -25.41
CA ALA A 158 8.15 -26.59 -24.17
C ALA A 158 6.62 -26.66 -24.37
N HIS A 159 6.13 -26.54 -25.61
CA HIS A 159 4.70 -26.49 -25.93
C HIS A 159 3.88 -27.62 -25.30
N ASP A 160 4.30 -28.88 -25.46
CA ASP A 160 3.57 -30.04 -24.93
C ASP A 160 3.53 -30.05 -23.40
N PHE A 161 4.60 -29.60 -22.74
CA PHE A 161 4.68 -29.49 -21.28
C PHE A 161 3.74 -28.42 -20.74
N ILE A 162 3.68 -27.25 -21.38
CA ILE A 162 2.76 -26.17 -20.99
C ILE A 162 1.31 -26.56 -21.25
N PHE A 163 1.03 -27.25 -22.35
CA PHE A 163 -0.31 -27.74 -22.67
C PHE A 163 -0.84 -28.72 -21.61
N ARG A 164 0.03 -29.61 -21.13
CA ARG A 164 -0.27 -30.58 -20.05
C ARG A 164 -0.33 -29.94 -18.66
N LEU A 165 0.21 -28.74 -18.48
CA LEU A 165 0.22 -28.07 -17.19
C LEU A 165 -1.20 -27.83 -16.69
N GLU A 166 -1.45 -28.18 -15.43
CA GLU A 166 -2.76 -28.03 -14.78
C GLU A 166 -2.64 -27.15 -13.53
N PRO A 167 -3.61 -26.24 -13.29
CA PRO A 167 -3.55 -25.41 -12.10
C PRO A 167 -3.75 -26.25 -10.83
N LYS A 168 -2.87 -26.00 -9.85
CA LYS A 168 -2.85 -26.66 -8.55
C LYS A 168 -2.87 -25.57 -7.49
N ILE A 169 -3.95 -25.48 -6.72
CA ILE A 169 -4.20 -24.37 -5.78
C ILE A 169 -2.99 -24.09 -4.88
N GLY A 170 -2.45 -22.86 -4.96
CA GLY A 170 -1.31 -22.41 -4.17
C GLY A 170 0.02 -23.08 -4.51
N LEU A 171 0.13 -23.71 -5.70
CA LEU A 171 1.35 -24.24 -6.28
C LEU A 171 1.51 -23.78 -7.73
N ILE A 172 0.48 -23.92 -8.56
CA ILE A 172 0.46 -23.58 -9.98
C ILE A 172 -0.84 -22.80 -10.25
N GLU A 173 -0.73 -21.53 -10.61
CA GLU A 173 -1.88 -20.67 -10.86
C GLU A 173 -1.73 -20.03 -12.24
N HIS A 174 -2.78 -20.07 -13.06
CA HIS A 174 -2.81 -19.37 -14.34
C HIS A 174 -3.35 -17.96 -14.14
N VAL A 175 -2.59 -16.96 -14.57
CA VAL A 175 -2.93 -15.54 -14.48
C VAL A 175 -3.15 -15.01 -15.89
N PRO A 176 -4.40 -14.76 -16.30
CA PRO A 176 -4.67 -14.15 -17.61
C PRO A 176 -4.16 -12.71 -17.65
N THR A 177 -3.55 -12.34 -18.79
CA THR A 177 -2.83 -11.07 -19.03
C THR A 177 -3.65 -9.82 -18.68
N GLU A 178 -4.96 -9.86 -18.88
CA GLU A 178 -5.89 -8.72 -18.72
C GLU A 178 -6.09 -8.23 -17.27
N LYS A 179 -5.66 -8.99 -16.25
CA LYS A 179 -5.91 -8.64 -14.84
C LYS A 179 -4.71 -8.08 -14.08
N SER A 180 -3.60 -7.83 -14.74
CA SER A 180 -2.46 -7.18 -14.10
C SER A 180 -2.65 -5.66 -14.09
N VAL A 181 -3.29 -5.13 -13.05
CA VAL A 181 -3.13 -3.72 -12.69
C VAL A 181 -1.64 -3.52 -12.36
N SER A 182 -0.89 -3.06 -13.35
CA SER A 182 0.57 -3.13 -13.39
C SER A 182 1.14 -1.73 -13.19
N GLY A 183 1.23 -1.30 -11.93
CA GLY A 183 1.78 0.04 -11.69
C GLY A 183 1.94 0.39 -10.23
N ASP A 184 2.65 1.49 -9.99
CA ASP A 184 2.54 2.22 -8.74
C ASP A 184 1.17 2.91 -8.63
N LEU A 185 0.89 3.56 -7.50
CA LEU A 185 -0.41 4.19 -7.29
C LEU A 185 -0.69 5.34 -8.27
N ILE A 186 0.35 6.02 -8.76
CA ILE A 186 0.19 7.12 -9.72
C ILE A 186 -0.26 6.55 -11.07
N SER A 187 0.36 5.47 -11.53
CA SER A 187 -0.09 4.73 -12.72
C SER A 187 -1.54 4.26 -12.57
N VAL A 188 -1.89 3.67 -11.42
CA VAL A 188 -3.26 3.21 -11.15
C VAL A 188 -4.27 4.36 -11.24
N VAL A 189 -3.96 5.52 -10.66
CA VAL A 189 -4.86 6.69 -10.71
C VAL A 189 -5.00 7.22 -12.15
N ASN A 190 -3.90 7.28 -12.89
CA ASN A 190 -3.91 7.75 -14.28
C ASN A 190 -4.71 6.82 -15.20
N ASP A 191 -4.61 5.50 -15.01
CA ASP A 191 -5.41 4.52 -15.74
C ASP A 191 -6.91 4.70 -15.44
N CYS A 192 -7.27 4.89 -14.16
CA CYS A 192 -8.65 5.18 -13.78
C CYS A 192 -9.19 6.46 -14.43
N LYS A 193 -8.38 7.52 -14.51
CA LYS A 193 -8.79 8.75 -15.20
C LYS A 193 -9.04 8.53 -16.68
N ARG A 194 -8.13 7.82 -17.36
CA ARG A 194 -8.23 7.51 -18.79
C ARG A 194 -9.50 6.72 -19.12
N ILE A 195 -9.78 5.67 -18.34
CA ILE A 195 -11.00 4.86 -18.50
C ILE A 195 -12.26 5.72 -18.31
N ASN A 196 -12.27 6.61 -17.31
CA ASN A 196 -13.41 7.49 -17.06
C ASN A 196 -13.61 8.53 -18.17
N SER A 197 -12.53 9.05 -18.79
CA SER A 197 -12.64 9.95 -19.94
C SER A 197 -13.13 9.25 -21.20
N GLU A 198 -12.70 8.01 -21.44
CA GLU A 198 -13.16 7.21 -22.60
C GLU A 198 -14.62 6.80 -22.44
N THR A 199 -15.03 6.39 -21.23
CA THR A 199 -16.43 6.02 -20.93
C THR A 199 -17.36 7.24 -21.04
N ALA A 200 -16.88 8.46 -20.76
CA ALA A 200 -17.67 9.68 -20.93
C ALA A 200 -17.88 10.09 -22.40
N SER A 201 -17.15 9.47 -23.34
CA SER A 201 -17.31 9.69 -24.80
C SER A 201 -18.13 8.60 -25.51
N GLY A 202 -18.55 7.55 -24.79
CA GLY A 202 -19.43 6.50 -25.30
C GLY A 202 -20.88 6.75 -24.92
N GLU A 203 -21.74 6.82 -25.93
CA GLU A 203 -23.20 7.03 -25.85
C GLU A 203 -23.87 6.26 -24.71
N TYR A 204 -24.28 6.97 -23.65
CA TYR A 204 -25.43 6.62 -22.82
C TYR A 204 -26.05 7.93 -22.34
N GLU A 205 -27.04 8.42 -23.10
CA GLU A 205 -27.97 9.45 -22.63
C GLU A 205 -28.69 8.94 -21.37
N PRO A 206 -28.52 9.57 -20.20
CA PRO A 206 -29.44 9.37 -19.10
C PRO A 206 -30.70 10.18 -19.44
N GLN A 207 -31.83 9.50 -19.66
CA GLN A 207 -33.11 10.17 -19.85
C GLN A 207 -33.44 11.04 -18.63
N ILE A 208 -33.33 12.35 -18.83
CA ILE A 208 -33.70 13.37 -17.86
C ILE A 208 -35.23 13.41 -17.82
N ILE A 209 -35.79 13.14 -16.65
CA ILE A 209 -37.19 13.39 -16.33
C ILE A 209 -37.41 14.90 -16.42
N ASN A 210 -38.23 15.32 -17.39
CA ASN A 210 -38.64 16.71 -17.59
C ASN A 210 -39.38 17.25 -16.36
N GLY A 211 -38.72 18.14 -15.62
CA GLY A 211 -39.34 19.08 -14.70
C GLY A 211 -39.10 20.50 -15.22
N SER A 212 -40.15 21.12 -15.72
CA SER A 212 -40.19 22.50 -16.22
C SER A 212 -39.83 23.52 -15.12
N GLY A 213 -38.85 24.40 -15.37
CA GLY A 213 -38.62 25.59 -14.55
C GLY A 213 -37.26 26.28 -14.75
N ASP A 214 -37.27 27.31 -15.59
CA ASP A 214 -36.43 28.52 -15.60
C ASP A 214 -35.02 28.51 -16.27
N PRO A 215 -34.75 29.36 -17.30
CA PRO A 215 -33.49 29.43 -18.03
C PRO A 215 -32.65 30.66 -17.63
N HIS A 216 -31.91 30.62 -16.51
CA HIS A 216 -30.89 31.64 -16.22
C HIS A 216 -29.61 31.08 -15.56
N HIS A 217 -28.50 31.16 -16.33
CA HIS A 217 -27.09 31.28 -15.92
C HIS A 217 -26.43 30.21 -15.02
N HIS A 218 -25.38 29.54 -15.53
CA HIS A 218 -23.94 29.75 -15.18
C HIS A 218 -23.09 28.57 -15.69
N GLY A 219 -22.08 28.87 -16.51
CA GLY A 219 -20.98 27.95 -16.80
C GLY A 219 -20.17 27.67 -15.53
N GLY A 220 -20.57 26.66 -14.77
CA GLY A 220 -19.93 26.29 -13.50
C GLY A 220 -18.68 25.45 -13.73
N GLY A 221 -17.51 26.09 -13.79
CA GLY A 221 -16.24 25.40 -13.58
C GLY A 221 -16.28 24.74 -12.19
N ARG A 222 -16.34 23.40 -12.13
CA ARG A 222 -16.39 22.68 -10.85
C ARG A 222 -15.12 23.03 -10.06
N SER A 223 -15.28 23.75 -8.94
CA SER A 223 -14.19 23.99 -7.99
C SER A 223 -13.60 22.67 -7.53
N LYS A 224 -12.27 22.59 -7.45
CA LYS A 224 -11.58 21.42 -6.91
C LYS A 224 -12.06 21.15 -5.48
N PRO A 225 -12.30 19.88 -5.09
CA PRO A 225 -12.62 19.55 -3.70
C PRO A 225 -11.40 19.87 -2.83
N LYS A 226 -11.62 20.66 -1.77
CA LYS A 226 -10.59 21.01 -0.78
C LYS A 226 -10.54 19.95 0.31
N ILE A 227 -9.38 19.36 0.55
CA ILE A 227 -9.21 18.24 1.47
C ILE A 227 -8.01 18.48 2.38
N ALA A 228 -8.24 18.49 3.68
CA ALA A 228 -7.18 18.48 4.68
C ALA A 228 -6.84 17.03 5.07
N VAL A 229 -5.56 16.69 5.04
CA VAL A 229 -4.99 15.42 5.54
C VAL A 229 -4.16 15.75 6.78
N VAL A 230 -4.52 15.19 7.93
CA VAL A 230 -3.81 15.45 9.19
C VAL A 230 -2.91 14.26 9.53
N GLY A 231 -1.61 14.53 9.63
CA GLY A 231 -0.52 13.60 9.92
C GLY A 231 0.27 13.18 8.67
N GLY A 232 1.56 13.51 8.65
CA GLY A 232 2.54 13.16 7.62
C GLY A 232 3.15 11.77 7.76
N GLY A 233 2.48 10.84 8.43
CA GLY A 233 2.85 9.43 8.48
C GLY A 233 2.54 8.68 7.18
N PRO A 234 2.83 7.37 7.08
CA PRO A 234 2.62 6.60 5.85
C PRO A 234 1.17 6.70 5.34
N SER A 235 0.18 6.60 6.21
CA SER A 235 -1.22 6.72 5.79
C SER A 235 -1.55 8.08 5.19
N GLY A 236 -1.05 9.17 5.79
CA GLY A 236 -1.32 10.53 5.31
C GLY A 236 -0.58 10.85 4.03
N LEU A 237 0.69 10.47 3.91
CA LEU A 237 1.47 10.63 2.67
C LEU A 237 0.81 9.93 1.48
N PHE A 238 0.40 8.67 1.65
CA PHE A 238 -0.28 7.93 0.60
C PHE A 238 -1.69 8.46 0.30
N ALA A 239 -2.41 8.97 1.31
CA ALA A 239 -3.70 9.61 1.09
C ALA A 239 -3.55 10.92 0.30
N ALA A 240 -2.63 11.80 0.72
CA ALA A 240 -2.34 13.05 0.04
C ALA A 240 -1.91 12.81 -1.40
N LEU A 241 -1.05 11.82 -1.65
CA LEU A 241 -0.65 11.41 -2.99
C LEU A 241 -1.86 11.08 -3.87
N VAL A 242 -2.70 10.13 -3.44
CA VAL A 242 -3.83 9.66 -4.26
C VAL A 242 -4.85 10.78 -4.47
N LEU A 243 -5.13 11.60 -3.46
CA LEU A 243 -6.07 12.73 -3.57
C LEU A 243 -5.57 13.81 -4.54
N ALA A 244 -4.29 14.17 -4.44
CA ALA A 244 -3.65 15.14 -5.34
C ALA A 244 -3.62 14.61 -6.77
N GLU A 245 -3.28 13.32 -6.95
CA GLU A 245 -3.36 12.67 -8.24
C GLU A 245 -4.77 12.71 -8.80
N PHE A 246 -5.84 12.58 -8.01
CA PHE A 246 -7.21 12.76 -8.52
C PHE A 246 -7.63 14.23 -8.77
N GLY A 247 -6.73 15.20 -8.56
CA GLY A 247 -6.96 16.61 -8.83
C GLY A 247 -7.65 17.38 -7.70
N ALA A 248 -7.69 16.83 -6.48
CA ALA A 248 -8.14 17.55 -5.30
C ALA A 248 -7.14 18.65 -4.90
N ASP A 249 -7.64 19.69 -4.25
CA ASP A 249 -6.82 20.71 -3.58
C ASP A 249 -6.52 20.20 -2.17
N VAL A 250 -5.28 19.75 -1.95
CA VAL A 250 -4.90 19.01 -0.73
C VAL A 250 -3.96 19.83 0.13
N THR A 251 -4.28 19.93 1.42
CA THR A 251 -3.39 20.43 2.47
C THR A 251 -3.00 19.27 3.39
N LEU A 252 -1.71 18.97 3.48
CA LEU A 252 -1.16 17.97 4.41
C LEU A 252 -0.57 18.70 5.62
N ILE A 253 -1.14 18.46 6.80
CA ILE A 253 -0.75 19.11 8.05
C ILE A 253 0.01 18.10 8.91
N GLU A 254 1.27 18.39 9.25
CA GLU A 254 2.08 17.58 10.16
C GLU A 254 2.61 18.45 11.31
N ARG A 255 2.41 18.00 12.55
CA ARG A 255 2.79 18.77 13.73
C ARG A 255 4.31 18.87 13.94
N GLY A 256 5.05 17.84 13.52
CA GLY A 256 6.49 17.78 13.71
C GLY A 256 7.28 18.25 12.50
N GLN A 257 8.60 18.17 12.60
CA GLN A 257 9.50 18.75 11.61
C GLN A 257 9.66 17.89 10.35
N ALA A 258 10.17 18.52 9.29
CA ALA A 258 10.68 17.83 8.11
C ALA A 258 11.76 16.80 8.48
N VAL A 259 11.88 15.74 7.68
CA VAL A 259 12.62 14.54 8.07
C VAL A 259 14.10 14.81 8.36
N GLU A 260 14.71 15.76 7.66
CA GLU A 260 16.10 16.15 7.84
C GLU A 260 16.33 16.89 9.16
N GLU A 261 15.39 17.76 9.54
CA GLU A 261 15.46 18.53 10.77
C GLU A 261 15.15 17.66 11.97
N ARG A 262 14.09 16.85 11.85
CA ARG A 262 13.73 15.82 12.82
C ARG A 262 14.89 14.86 13.10
N GLY A 263 15.73 14.55 12.11
CA GLY A 263 16.95 13.77 12.32
C GLY A 263 17.93 14.39 13.31
N ARG A 264 18.05 15.72 13.33
CA ARG A 264 18.89 16.44 14.31
C ARG A 264 18.29 16.33 15.70
N ASP A 265 16.98 16.48 15.82
CA ASP A 265 16.25 16.41 17.10
C ASP A 265 16.33 14.99 17.70
N ILE A 266 16.18 13.97 16.86
CA ILE A 266 16.40 12.57 17.26
C ILE A 266 17.85 12.34 17.71
N GLY A 267 18.83 12.90 16.99
CA GLY A 267 20.24 12.83 17.39
C GLY A 267 20.49 13.48 18.76
N ALA A 268 19.90 14.66 19.00
CA ALA A 268 19.97 15.35 20.30
C ALA A 268 19.32 14.53 21.41
N LEU A 269 18.18 13.89 21.14
CA LEU A 269 17.51 13.00 22.09
C LEU A 269 18.37 11.78 22.42
N VAL A 270 18.92 11.09 21.42
CA VAL A 270 19.68 9.86 21.61
C VAL A 270 20.99 10.14 22.37
N VAL A 271 21.74 11.16 21.94
CA VAL A 271 23.09 11.46 22.45
C VAL A 271 23.05 12.34 23.70
N ARG A 272 22.24 13.41 23.69
CA ARG A 272 22.25 14.45 24.74
C ARG A 272 21.05 14.37 25.70
N LYS A 273 20.10 13.45 25.46
CA LYS A 273 18.88 13.29 26.26
C LYS A 273 17.97 14.54 26.26
N ILE A 274 18.04 15.33 25.19
CA ILE A 274 17.19 16.50 24.98
C ILE A 274 15.99 16.08 24.13
N LEU A 275 14.80 16.14 24.70
CA LEU A 275 13.55 15.79 24.00
C LEU A 275 12.86 17.05 23.50
N ASP A 276 12.59 17.10 22.20
CA ASP A 276 11.59 18.00 21.63
C ASP A 276 10.21 17.30 21.61
N MET A 277 9.20 17.96 22.16
CA MET A 277 7.84 17.40 22.28
C MET A 277 7.08 17.36 20.94
N GLU A 278 7.46 18.21 19.99
CA GLU A 278 6.87 18.27 18.65
C GLU A 278 7.72 17.51 17.61
N SER A 279 9.02 17.31 17.85
CA SER A 279 9.93 16.61 16.93
C SER A 279 10.64 15.43 17.60
N ASN A 280 10.08 14.23 17.48
CA ASN A 280 10.58 13.04 18.17
C ASN A 280 10.27 11.74 17.41
N PHE A 281 10.50 10.58 18.03
CA PHE A 281 10.28 9.28 17.39
C PHE A 281 8.85 9.07 16.89
N CYS A 282 7.87 9.77 17.47
CA CYS A 282 6.46 9.66 17.09
C CYS A 282 6.03 10.71 16.06
N PHE A 283 6.49 11.96 16.20
CA PHE A 283 5.95 13.12 15.48
C PHE A 283 6.94 13.74 14.49
N GLY A 284 6.40 14.21 13.37
CA GLY A 284 7.10 14.77 12.21
C GLY A 284 7.06 13.87 10.98
N GLU A 285 7.76 14.29 9.92
CA GLU A 285 7.65 13.69 8.59
C GLU A 285 7.91 12.18 8.58
N GLY A 286 7.01 11.42 7.95
CA GLY A 286 6.99 9.95 7.93
C GLY A 286 6.49 9.30 9.23
N GLY A 287 6.14 10.09 10.25
CA GLY A 287 5.55 9.65 11.51
C GLY A 287 6.42 8.63 12.26
N ALA A 288 5.80 7.70 12.97
CA ALA A 288 6.50 6.67 13.73
C ALA A 288 7.28 5.65 12.87
N GLY A 289 7.10 5.66 11.55
CA GLY A 289 7.77 4.72 10.65
C GLY A 289 9.23 5.08 10.36
N THR A 290 9.60 6.35 10.47
CA THR A 290 10.85 6.90 9.92
C THR A 290 12.11 6.36 10.62
N TRP A 291 12.18 6.41 11.95
CA TRP A 291 13.30 5.86 12.73
C TRP A 291 13.01 4.43 13.18
N SER A 292 12.75 3.55 12.21
CA SER A 292 12.48 2.13 12.45
C SER A 292 13.25 1.25 11.47
N ASP A 293 13.27 -0.06 11.72
CA ASP A 293 13.81 -1.04 10.74
C ASP A 293 13.06 -0.99 9.39
N GLY A 294 11.88 -0.35 9.33
CA GLY A 294 11.13 -0.17 8.08
C GLY A 294 10.58 -1.50 7.56
N LYS A 295 10.16 -2.40 8.46
CA LYS A 295 9.61 -3.73 8.11
C LYS A 295 8.28 -3.57 7.37
N LEU A 296 8.24 -4.01 6.11
CA LEU A 296 7.07 -3.92 5.24
C LEU A 296 6.20 -5.17 5.39
N VAL A 297 5.52 -5.28 6.53
CA VAL A 297 4.66 -6.43 6.85
C VAL A 297 3.19 -6.17 6.50
N THR A 298 2.49 -7.19 6.02
CA THR A 298 1.07 -7.11 5.66
C THR A 298 0.30 -8.36 6.09
N ARG A 299 -0.98 -8.18 6.40
CA ARG A 299 -1.92 -9.28 6.77
C ARG A 299 -2.82 -9.72 5.62
N ILE A 300 -2.81 -9.01 4.49
CA ILE A 300 -3.69 -9.26 3.33
C ILE A 300 -2.99 -10.03 2.18
N GLY A 301 -1.72 -10.38 2.36
CA GLY A 301 -0.91 -11.09 1.36
C GLY A 301 -0.03 -10.14 0.54
N LYS A 302 1.27 -10.43 0.47
CA LYS A 302 2.27 -9.55 -0.17
C LYS A 302 1.98 -9.35 -1.67
N ASN A 303 1.61 -10.42 -2.36
CA ASN A 303 1.45 -10.43 -3.82
C ASN A 303 0.06 -9.96 -4.26
N SER A 304 -0.70 -9.30 -3.38
CA SER A 304 -1.96 -8.65 -3.76
C SER A 304 -1.65 -7.38 -4.55
N ALA A 305 -2.48 -7.06 -5.55
CA ALA A 305 -2.27 -5.89 -6.41
C ALA A 305 -2.14 -4.59 -5.61
N THR A 306 -2.98 -4.39 -4.59
CA THR A 306 -2.94 -3.20 -3.73
C THR A 306 -1.62 -3.07 -2.96
N VAL A 307 -1.11 -4.18 -2.40
CA VAL A 307 0.17 -4.15 -1.68
C VAL A 307 1.32 -3.90 -2.65
N LEU A 308 1.29 -4.52 -3.83
CA LEU A 308 2.31 -4.29 -4.85
C LEU A 308 2.31 -2.85 -5.35
N ALA A 309 1.15 -2.22 -5.54
CA ALA A 309 1.08 -0.80 -5.92
C ALA A 309 1.73 0.10 -4.86
N VAL A 310 1.49 -0.15 -3.57
CA VAL A 310 2.17 0.57 -2.48
C VAL A 310 3.67 0.33 -2.52
N LEU A 311 4.13 -0.92 -2.67
CA LEU A 311 5.57 -1.21 -2.73
C LEU A 311 6.25 -0.57 -3.95
N LYS A 312 5.61 -0.61 -5.14
CA LYS A 312 6.10 0.06 -6.35
C LYS A 312 6.16 1.58 -6.17
N THR A 313 5.18 2.16 -5.47
CA THR A 313 5.21 3.59 -5.13
C THR A 313 6.38 3.93 -4.22
N LEU A 314 6.70 3.08 -3.23
CA LEU A 314 7.91 3.27 -2.42
C LEU A 314 9.18 3.19 -3.27
N VAL A 315 9.26 2.24 -4.21
CA VAL A 315 10.40 2.12 -5.15
C VAL A 315 10.53 3.37 -6.00
N ARG A 316 9.42 3.90 -6.53
CA ARG A 316 9.41 5.17 -7.29
C ARG A 316 10.05 6.32 -6.51
N PHE A 317 9.85 6.37 -5.19
CA PHE A 317 10.42 7.41 -4.34
C PHE A 317 11.81 7.07 -3.79
N GLY A 318 12.44 5.97 -4.22
CA GLY A 318 13.84 5.64 -3.91
C GLY A 318 14.03 4.44 -2.98
N ALA A 319 12.99 3.65 -2.73
CA ALA A 319 13.16 2.36 -2.08
C ALA A 319 13.88 1.36 -3.00
N PRO A 320 14.68 0.41 -2.47
CA PRO A 320 15.37 -0.57 -3.28
C PRO A 320 14.38 -1.55 -3.91
N GLU A 321 14.58 -1.89 -5.19
CA GLU A 321 13.69 -2.78 -5.95
C GLU A 321 13.54 -4.18 -5.33
N ASN A 322 14.56 -4.62 -4.58
CA ASN A 322 14.55 -5.91 -3.89
C ASN A 322 13.36 -6.07 -2.92
N ILE A 323 12.69 -4.99 -2.49
CA ILE A 323 11.50 -5.08 -1.64
C ILE A 323 10.33 -5.74 -2.36
N LEU A 324 10.28 -5.65 -3.69
CA LEU A 324 9.25 -6.27 -4.52
C LEU A 324 9.35 -7.79 -4.48
N ILE A 325 10.57 -8.31 -4.37
CA ILE A 325 10.86 -9.76 -4.40
C ILE A 325 10.99 -10.34 -2.99
N ASN A 326 11.64 -9.65 -2.06
CA ASN A 326 11.96 -10.18 -0.73
C ASN A 326 10.72 -10.60 0.08
N GLY A 327 10.71 -11.83 0.60
CA GLY A 327 9.53 -12.40 1.25
C GLY A 327 9.12 -11.67 2.53
N LYS A 328 10.09 -11.07 3.22
CA LYS A 328 9.94 -10.19 4.39
C LYS A 328 10.82 -8.95 4.16
N PRO A 329 10.35 -7.97 3.38
CA PRO A 329 11.16 -6.81 3.02
C PRO A 329 11.27 -5.83 4.18
N HIS A 330 12.39 -5.13 4.23
CA HIS A 330 12.65 -4.01 5.14
C HIS A 330 13.43 -2.93 4.40
N LEU A 331 13.27 -1.67 4.81
CA LEU A 331 13.95 -0.52 4.20
C LEU A 331 15.19 -0.09 4.98
N GLY A 332 15.14 -0.16 6.31
CA GLY A 332 16.11 0.48 7.20
C GLY A 332 15.92 2.00 7.26
N THR A 333 16.29 2.60 8.40
CA THR A 333 16.19 4.04 8.65
C THR A 333 16.93 4.87 7.59
N ASP A 334 18.12 4.44 7.18
CA ASP A 334 19.01 5.20 6.29
C ASP A 334 18.38 5.46 4.91
N LYS A 335 17.51 4.55 4.46
CA LYS A 335 16.79 4.68 3.18
C LYS A 335 15.47 5.45 3.32
N LEU A 336 14.91 5.53 4.53
CA LEU A 336 13.63 6.20 4.76
C LEU A 336 13.74 7.71 4.67
N VAL A 337 14.83 8.31 5.17
CA VAL A 337 15.07 9.76 5.10
C VAL A 337 15.07 10.30 3.66
N PRO A 338 15.92 9.81 2.74
CA PRO A 338 15.91 10.29 1.36
C PRO A 338 14.60 9.95 0.64
N LEU A 339 13.97 8.81 0.94
CA LEU A 339 12.68 8.43 0.37
C LEU A 339 11.58 9.42 0.75
N LEU A 340 11.47 9.79 2.02
CA LEU A 340 10.46 10.72 2.52
C LEU A 340 10.66 12.11 1.90
N ARG A 341 11.90 12.60 1.84
CA ARG A 341 12.23 13.85 1.14
C ARG A 341 11.78 13.84 -0.32
N ASN A 342 12.04 12.75 -1.05
CA ASN A 342 11.57 12.61 -2.44
C ASN A 342 10.04 12.61 -2.54
N PHE A 343 9.38 11.93 -1.60
CA PHE A 343 7.92 11.90 -1.50
C PHE A 343 7.35 13.31 -1.27
N ARG A 344 7.93 14.06 -0.32
CA ARG A 344 7.57 15.45 0.00
C ARG A 344 7.72 16.37 -1.21
N HIS A 345 8.86 16.33 -1.90
CA HIS A 345 9.08 17.11 -3.11
C HIS A 345 8.06 16.78 -4.20
N TYR A 346 7.72 15.51 -4.36
CA TYR A 346 6.68 15.10 -5.31
C TYR A 346 5.31 15.69 -4.95
N LEU A 347 4.89 15.58 -3.69
CA LEU A 347 3.61 16.14 -3.23
C LEU A 347 3.55 17.67 -3.47
N GLN A 348 4.63 18.39 -3.16
CA GLN A 348 4.72 19.83 -3.45
C GLN A 348 4.60 20.12 -4.94
N SER A 349 5.30 19.35 -5.80
CA SER A 349 5.20 19.49 -7.26
C SER A 349 3.81 19.16 -7.81
N ALA A 350 3.07 18.27 -7.13
CA ALA A 350 1.69 17.94 -7.45
C ALA A 350 0.67 18.98 -6.92
N GLY A 351 1.14 20.06 -6.29
CA GLY A 351 0.30 21.16 -5.78
C GLY A 351 -0.27 20.92 -4.38
N VAL A 352 0.27 19.96 -3.62
CA VAL A 352 -0.10 19.76 -2.22
C VAL A 352 0.56 20.82 -1.36
N SER A 353 -0.25 21.54 -0.58
CA SER A 353 0.24 22.47 0.43
C SER A 353 0.67 21.68 1.67
N LEU A 354 1.87 21.95 2.18
CA LEU A 354 2.42 21.30 3.37
C LEU A 354 2.46 22.31 4.50
N GLU A 355 1.84 21.98 5.62
CA GLU A 355 1.72 22.83 6.82
C GLU A 355 2.24 22.15 8.08
#